data_AF-A0A0D7KC83-F1
#
_entry.id   AF-A0A0D7KC83-F1
#
_cell.length_a   1.000
_cell.length_b   1.000
_cell.length_c   1.000
_cell.angle_alpha   90.00
_cell.angle_beta   90.00
_cell.angle_gamma   90.00
#
_symmetry.space_group_name_H-M   'P 1'
#
loop_
_entity.id
_entity.type
_entity.pdbx_description
1 polymer ?
#
loop_
_entity_poly.entity_id
_entity_poly.type
_entity_poly.pdbx_seq_one_letter_code
_entity_poly.pdbx_strand_id
1 'polypeptide(L)'
;MYKAVAAIVLVASALPAWAQMTPEGLWRNIDDKTGEAKAEIRIRDTGAGGLLGVLEKRLSKDAKPDDVCKECTDDRKDKPVLGLEIIRGAKKADGKDVWEGGKILDPENGRNYTLRLTPIEGGKKLEVRGSIGPFGRTQTWIRIQ
;
A
#
# COMPACT_ATOMS: atom_id res chain seq x y z
N MET A 1 35.94 16.97 51.73
CA MET A 1 35.97 16.47 50.34
C MET A 1 35.17 15.17 50.26
N TYR A 2 33.89 15.22 49.91
CA TYR A 2 33.15 14.01 49.51
C TYR A 2 32.34 14.35 48.26
N LYS A 3 32.62 13.60 47.21
CA LYS A 3 32.16 13.81 45.83
C LYS A 3 30.69 13.45 45.73
N ALA A 4 29.86 14.39 45.26
CA ALA A 4 28.50 14.11 44.84
C ALA A 4 28.56 13.29 43.54
N VAL A 5 28.05 12.06 43.57
CA VAL A 5 27.83 11.25 42.36
C VAL A 5 26.41 11.53 41.91
N ALA A 6 26.26 12.38 40.89
CA ALA A 6 24.98 12.62 40.23
C ALA A 6 24.67 11.43 39.30
N ALA A 7 23.66 10.65 39.66
CA ALA A 7 23.12 9.59 38.80
C ALA A 7 22.27 10.23 37.68
N ILE A 8 22.74 10.14 36.44
CA ILE A 8 21.96 10.50 35.25
C ILE A 8 21.01 9.34 34.96
N VAL A 9 19.73 9.52 35.29
CA VAL A 9 18.66 8.61 34.88
C VAL A 9 18.34 8.89 33.41
N LEU A 10 18.78 7.99 32.52
CA LEU A 10 18.41 8.00 31.11
C LEU A 10 16.96 7.49 30.98
N VAL A 11 15.99 8.40 30.94
CA VAL A 11 14.60 8.05 30.63
C VAL A 11 14.51 7.77 29.13
N ALA A 12 14.50 6.49 28.75
CA ALA A 12 14.18 6.08 27.39
C ALA A 12 12.69 6.29 27.14
N SER A 13 12.31 7.48 26.63
CA SER A 13 10.96 7.74 26.17
C SER A 13 10.70 6.92 24.90
N ALA A 14 10.05 5.77 25.05
CA ALA A 14 9.44 5.07 23.92
C ALA A 14 8.33 5.96 23.37
N LEU A 15 8.58 6.64 22.25
CA LEU A 15 7.57 7.41 21.55
C LEU A 15 6.43 6.46 21.15
N PRO A 16 5.16 6.78 21.44
CA PRO A 16 4.06 5.98 20.96
C PRO A 16 4.09 5.98 19.43
N ALA A 17 4.13 4.79 18.82
CA ALA A 17 3.93 4.62 17.40
C ALA A 17 2.48 5.01 17.07
N TRP A 18 2.24 6.30 16.79
CA TRP A 18 0.95 6.75 16.32
C TRP A 18 0.67 6.10 14.97
N ALA A 19 -0.45 5.40 14.88
CA ALA A 19 -0.91 4.83 13.63
C ALA A 19 -1.19 6.00 12.67
N GLN A 20 -0.31 6.16 11.67
CA GLN A 20 -0.33 7.29 10.76
C GLN A 20 -1.50 7.10 9.77
N MET A 21 -2.33 8.14 9.62
CA MET A 21 -3.38 8.21 8.59
C MET A 21 -2.76 8.43 7.20
N THR A 22 -1.94 7.48 6.75
CA THR A 22 -1.25 7.48 5.46
C THR A 22 -1.43 6.13 4.76
N PRO A 23 -1.50 6.09 3.42
CA PRO A 23 -1.42 4.86 2.66
C PRO A 23 -0.02 4.23 2.68
N GLU A 24 1.03 4.95 3.08
CA GLU A 24 2.39 4.38 3.14
C GLU A 24 2.45 3.23 4.15
N GLY A 25 3.06 2.11 3.77
CA GLY A 25 3.17 0.90 4.59
C GLY A 25 3.01 -0.40 3.81
N LEU A 26 3.00 -1.53 4.54
CA LEU A 26 2.69 -2.84 3.98
C LEU A 26 1.22 -3.18 4.19
N TRP A 27 0.57 -3.60 3.12
CA TRP A 27 -0.84 -3.92 3.09
C TRP A 27 -1.08 -5.31 2.54
N ARG A 28 -2.05 -6.01 3.11
CA ARG A 28 -2.54 -7.28 2.59
C ARG A 28 -3.92 -7.07 1.99
N ASN A 29 -4.09 -7.41 0.72
CA ASN A 29 -5.41 -7.42 0.10
C ASN A 29 -6.09 -8.77 0.34
N ILE A 30 -7.42 -8.71 0.41
CA ILE A 30 -8.29 -9.85 0.69
C ILE A 30 -9.22 -10.03 -0.50
N ASP A 31 -9.42 -11.27 -0.94
CA ASP A 31 -10.43 -11.59 -1.94
C ASP A 31 -11.82 -11.50 -1.32
N ASP A 32 -12.67 -10.61 -1.83
CA ASP A 32 -13.98 -10.33 -1.25
C ASP A 32 -14.96 -11.51 -1.35
N LYS A 33 -14.69 -12.52 -2.20
CA LYS A 33 -15.55 -13.69 -2.38
C LYS A 33 -15.16 -14.84 -1.46
N THR A 34 -13.86 -15.06 -1.28
CA THR A 34 -13.30 -16.22 -0.57
C THR A 34 -12.77 -15.87 0.81
N GLY A 35 -12.48 -14.59 1.08
CA GLY A 35 -11.83 -14.14 2.31
C GLY A 35 -10.34 -14.47 2.38
N GLU A 36 -9.77 -15.05 1.32
CA GLU A 36 -8.35 -15.42 1.29
C GLU A 36 -7.46 -14.20 1.02
N ALA A 37 -6.28 -14.19 1.63
CA ALA A 37 -5.26 -13.20 1.35
C ALA A 37 -4.64 -13.44 -0.03
N LYS A 38 -4.59 -12.41 -0.89
CA LYS A 38 -4.07 -12.54 -2.26
C LYS A 38 -2.60 -12.14 -2.40
N ALA A 39 -2.22 -11.02 -1.79
CA ALA A 39 -0.90 -10.43 -1.95
C ALA A 39 -0.56 -9.50 -0.79
N GLU A 40 0.73 -9.19 -0.66
CA GLU A 40 1.25 -8.10 0.17
C GLU A 40 1.79 -7.01 -0.74
N ILE A 41 1.32 -5.79 -0.55
CA ILE A 41 1.62 -4.62 -1.38
C ILE A 41 2.22 -3.54 -0.50
N ARG A 42 3.41 -3.09 -0.88
CA ARG A 42 4.11 -2.01 -0.22
C ARG A 42 3.83 -0.70 -0.91
N ILE A 43 3.34 0.29 -0.18
CA ILE A 43 3.14 1.64 -0.66
C ILE A 43 4.18 2.56 -0.03
N ARG A 44 4.82 3.42 -0.84
CA ARG A 44 5.82 4.42 -0.40
C ARG A 44 5.63 5.73 -1.17
N ASP A 45 6.02 6.84 -0.58
CA ASP A 45 6.17 8.10 -1.31
C ASP A 45 7.40 8.07 -2.24
N THR A 46 7.28 8.70 -3.41
CA THR A 46 8.36 8.79 -4.42
C THR A 46 9.35 9.94 -4.16
N GLY A 47 9.15 10.74 -3.11
CA GLY A 47 9.88 11.98 -2.83
C GLY A 47 9.30 13.21 -3.54
N ALA A 48 8.46 13.01 -4.56
CA ALA A 48 7.77 14.07 -5.31
C ALA A 48 6.28 14.21 -4.92
N GLY A 49 5.87 13.59 -3.80
CA GLY A 49 4.49 13.62 -3.27
C GLY A 49 3.51 12.67 -3.97
N GLY A 50 4.00 11.86 -4.93
CA GLY A 50 3.23 10.77 -5.54
C GLY A 50 3.53 9.44 -4.87
N LEU A 51 2.52 8.61 -4.70
CA LEU A 51 2.66 7.26 -4.16
C LEU A 51 3.00 6.24 -5.24
N LEU A 52 3.86 5.29 -4.87
CA LEU A 52 4.19 4.09 -5.61
C LEU A 52 3.79 2.86 -4.79
N GLY A 53 3.19 1.86 -5.42
CA GLY A 53 2.87 0.58 -4.78
C GLY A 53 3.45 -0.61 -5.53
N VAL A 54 4.15 -1.49 -4.81
CA VAL A 54 4.86 -2.66 -5.34
C VAL A 54 4.31 -3.93 -4.71
N LEU A 55 4.09 -4.96 -5.52
CA LEU A 55 3.70 -6.28 -5.04
C LEU A 55 4.92 -7.01 -4.44
N GLU A 56 5.01 -7.09 -3.10
CA GLU A 56 6.13 -7.70 -2.38
C GLU A 56 5.95 -9.21 -2.17
N LYS A 57 4.70 -9.70 -2.06
CA LYS A 57 4.41 -11.14 -1.96
C LYS A 57 3.11 -11.50 -2.64
N ARG A 58 3.04 -12.72 -3.15
CA ARG A 58 1.80 -13.38 -3.59
C ARG A 58 1.44 -14.45 -2.58
N LEU A 59 0.19 -14.47 -2.17
CA LEU A 59 -0.36 -15.34 -1.12
C LEU A 59 -1.44 -16.29 -1.68
N SER A 60 -1.95 -16.04 -2.88
CA SER A 60 -2.88 -16.94 -3.56
C SER A 60 -2.24 -18.32 -3.81
N LYS A 61 -3.02 -19.38 -3.65
CA LYS A 61 -2.55 -20.79 -3.78
C LYS A 61 -2.04 -21.14 -5.19
N ASP A 62 -2.55 -20.44 -6.20
CA ASP A 62 -2.19 -20.57 -7.60
C ASP A 62 -1.01 -19.68 -8.02
N ALA A 63 -0.46 -18.88 -7.10
CA ALA A 63 0.64 -17.99 -7.39
C ALA A 63 1.93 -18.74 -7.72
N LYS A 64 2.45 -18.53 -8.93
CA LYS A 64 3.77 -19.04 -9.32
C LYS A 64 4.85 -17.96 -9.20
N PRO A 65 6.09 -18.33 -8.80
CA PRO A 65 7.19 -17.37 -8.70
C PRO A 65 7.58 -16.71 -10.04
N ASP A 66 7.34 -17.39 -11.15
CA ASP A 66 7.70 -17.00 -12.51
C ASP A 66 6.54 -16.36 -13.30
N ASP A 67 5.40 -16.11 -12.66
CA ASP A 67 4.29 -15.44 -13.33
C ASP A 67 4.69 -14.03 -13.75
N VAL A 68 4.38 -13.71 -15.01
CA VAL A 68 4.59 -12.40 -15.63
C VAL A 68 3.27 -11.76 -16.00
N CYS A 69 3.21 -10.43 -16.04
CA CYS A 69 1.99 -9.73 -16.48
C CYS A 69 1.83 -9.78 -18.01
N LYS A 70 1.26 -10.87 -18.54
CA LYS A 70 1.04 -11.06 -19.99
C LYS A 70 0.00 -10.09 -20.55
N GLU A 71 -1.05 -9.84 -19.77
CA GLU A 71 -2.18 -8.97 -20.14
C GLU A 71 -1.81 -7.48 -20.12
N CYS A 72 -0.74 -7.11 -19.43
CA CYS A 72 -0.25 -5.74 -19.42
C CYS A 72 0.10 -5.26 -20.84
N THR A 73 -0.12 -3.98 -21.09
CA THR A 73 0.12 -3.33 -22.40
C THR A 73 1.13 -2.20 -22.35
N ASP A 74 1.64 -1.88 -21.16
CA ASP A 74 2.64 -0.83 -20.94
C ASP A 74 4.02 -1.41 -20.60
N ASP A 75 4.89 -0.62 -19.96
CA ASP A 75 6.24 -0.97 -19.54
C ASP A 75 6.32 -2.20 -18.61
N ARG A 76 5.18 -2.64 -18.08
CA ARG A 76 5.03 -3.79 -17.18
C ARG A 76 4.68 -5.08 -17.93
N LYS A 77 4.48 -5.04 -19.25
CA LYS A 77 4.26 -6.25 -20.07
C LYS A 77 5.44 -7.20 -19.96
N ASP A 78 5.13 -8.48 -19.75
CA ASP A 78 6.10 -9.57 -19.61
C ASP A 78 7.11 -9.40 -18.47
N LYS A 79 6.84 -8.47 -17.54
CA LYS A 79 7.61 -8.33 -16.30
C LYS A 79 7.07 -9.28 -15.22
N PRO A 80 7.94 -9.79 -14.32
CA PRO A 80 7.49 -10.58 -13.18
C PRO A 80 6.42 -9.85 -12.37
N VAL A 81 5.34 -10.55 -12.00
CA VAL A 81 4.28 -10.00 -11.16
C VAL A 81 4.81 -9.70 -9.75
N LEU A 82 5.74 -10.52 -9.26
CA LEU A 82 6.48 -10.23 -8.04
C LEU A 82 7.45 -9.06 -8.28
N GLY A 83 7.37 -8.02 -7.45
CA GLY A 83 8.12 -6.78 -7.63
C GLY A 83 7.49 -5.82 -8.63
N LEU A 84 6.32 -6.15 -9.19
CA LEU A 84 5.64 -5.27 -10.14
C LEU A 84 5.07 -4.04 -9.44
N GLU A 85 5.30 -2.88 -10.06
CA GLU A 85 4.66 -1.64 -9.66
C GLU A 85 3.20 -1.63 -10.12
N ILE A 86 2.26 -1.72 -9.18
CA ILE A 86 0.83 -1.74 -9.48
C ILE A 86 0.15 -0.40 -9.16
N ILE A 87 0.65 0.40 -8.23
CA ILE A 87 0.11 1.74 -7.92
C ILE A 87 1.11 2.79 -8.38
N ARG A 88 0.65 3.81 -9.10
CA ARG A 88 1.48 4.92 -9.56
C ARG A 88 0.76 6.26 -9.45
N GLY A 89 1.41 7.24 -8.84
CA GLY A 89 1.09 8.67 -8.96
C GLY A 89 -0.07 9.20 -8.11
N ALA A 90 -0.62 8.42 -7.17
CA ALA A 90 -1.67 8.93 -6.28
C ALA A 90 -1.10 9.97 -5.30
N LYS A 91 -1.75 11.11 -5.16
CA LYS A 91 -1.30 12.24 -4.32
C LYS A 91 -2.35 12.59 -3.28
N LYS A 92 -1.92 13.12 -2.13
CA LYS A 92 -2.84 13.55 -1.07
C LYS A 92 -3.73 14.69 -1.61
N ALA A 93 -5.03 14.56 -1.40
CA ALA A 93 -6.00 15.61 -1.67
C ALA A 93 -5.94 16.66 -0.55
N ASP A 94 -6.02 17.93 -0.92
CA ASP A 94 -5.88 19.03 0.02
C ASP A 94 -6.93 18.96 1.14
N GLY A 95 -6.46 19.05 2.38
CA GLY A 95 -7.30 19.04 3.58
C GLY A 95 -8.04 17.72 3.85
N LYS A 96 -7.69 16.62 3.18
CA LYS A 96 -8.36 15.32 3.35
C LYS A 96 -7.35 14.18 3.49
N ASP A 97 -7.70 13.16 4.27
CA ASP A 97 -6.95 11.90 4.31
C ASP A 97 -7.38 10.97 3.18
N VAL A 98 -7.24 11.48 1.95
CA VAL A 98 -7.57 10.78 0.70
C VAL A 98 -6.42 11.02 -0.27
N TRP A 99 -6.00 9.98 -1.00
CA TRP A 99 -5.03 10.09 -2.08
C TRP A 99 -5.68 9.70 -3.40
N GLU A 100 -5.56 10.55 -4.41
CA GLU A 100 -6.25 10.41 -5.70
C GLU A 100 -5.38 10.90 -6.87
N GLY A 101 -5.93 10.87 -8.08
CA GLY A 101 -5.23 11.27 -9.33
C GLY A 101 -4.28 10.21 -9.89
N GLY A 102 -3.99 9.16 -9.11
CA GLY A 102 -3.14 8.04 -9.53
C GLY A 102 -3.87 6.94 -10.29
N LYS A 103 -3.12 5.91 -10.63
CA LYS A 103 -3.61 4.68 -11.26
C LYS A 103 -3.24 3.44 -10.47
N ILE A 104 -4.10 2.43 -10.53
CA ILE A 104 -3.81 1.06 -10.09
C ILE A 104 -3.95 0.10 -11.27
N LEU A 105 -2.94 -0.71 -11.49
CA LEU A 105 -2.93 -1.81 -12.46
C LEU A 105 -3.43 -3.08 -11.79
N ASP A 106 -4.33 -3.79 -12.46
CA ASP A 106 -4.67 -5.16 -12.14
C ASP A 106 -3.86 -6.11 -13.05
N PRO A 107 -2.87 -6.86 -12.53
CA PRO A 107 -2.06 -7.77 -13.34
C PRO A 107 -2.85 -8.95 -13.93
N GLU A 108 -4.02 -9.29 -13.36
CA GLU A 108 -4.84 -10.42 -13.83
C GLU A 108 -5.53 -10.10 -15.17
N ASN A 109 -5.81 -8.82 -15.44
CA ASN A 109 -6.47 -8.38 -16.69
C ASN A 109 -5.72 -7.27 -17.44
N GLY A 110 -4.57 -6.83 -16.93
CA GLY A 110 -3.70 -5.84 -17.56
C GLY A 110 -4.24 -4.41 -17.59
N ARG A 111 -5.37 -4.12 -16.93
CA ARG A 111 -6.04 -2.82 -17.01
C ARG A 111 -5.59 -1.87 -15.91
N ASN A 112 -5.45 -0.60 -16.29
CA ASN A 112 -5.23 0.50 -15.36
C ASN A 112 -6.57 1.16 -14.98
N TYR A 113 -6.83 1.29 -13.69
CA TYR A 113 -8.00 1.95 -13.12
C TYR A 113 -7.61 3.28 -12.47
N THR A 114 -8.52 4.25 -12.47
CA THR A 114 -8.36 5.44 -11.62
C THR A 114 -8.37 5.02 -10.16
N LEU A 115 -7.38 5.49 -9.41
CA LEU A 115 -7.16 5.08 -8.03
C LEU A 115 -7.59 6.17 -7.04
N ARG A 116 -8.29 5.74 -5.99
CA ARG A 116 -8.46 6.50 -4.76
C ARG A 116 -8.10 5.61 -3.56
N LEU A 117 -7.27 6.14 -2.67
CA LEU A 117 -6.85 5.49 -1.42
C LEU A 117 -7.36 6.29 -0.23
N THR A 118 -8.01 5.63 0.72
CA THR A 118 -8.49 6.27 1.95
C THR A 118 -8.07 5.44 3.15
N PRO A 119 -7.07 5.87 3.94
CA PRO A 119 -6.77 5.24 5.23
C PRO A 119 -7.98 5.40 6.15
N ILE A 120 -8.36 4.33 6.85
CA ILE A 120 -9.48 4.32 7.79
C ILE A 120 -9.06 3.60 9.08
N GLU A 121 -9.92 3.66 10.11
CA GLU A 121 -9.71 2.99 11.40
C GLU A 121 -8.35 3.35 12.04
N GLY A 122 -8.01 4.64 12.02
CA GLY A 122 -6.71 5.12 12.52
C GLY A 122 -5.54 4.60 11.69
N GLY A 123 -5.73 4.34 10.40
CA GLY A 123 -4.70 3.86 9.49
C GLY A 123 -4.48 2.35 9.53
N LYS A 124 -5.25 1.57 10.30
CA LYS A 124 -5.13 0.09 10.35
C LYS A 124 -5.67 -0.60 9.10
N LYS A 125 -6.56 0.09 8.36
CA LYS A 125 -7.12 -0.39 7.10
C LYS A 125 -6.99 0.68 6.02
N LEU A 126 -7.03 0.25 4.78
CA LEU A 126 -6.98 1.11 3.60
C LEU A 126 -8.12 0.73 2.66
N GLU A 127 -9.01 1.67 2.38
CA GLU A 127 -9.92 1.52 1.26
C GLU A 127 -9.16 1.81 -0.03
N VAL A 128 -9.14 0.84 -0.94
CA VAL A 128 -8.51 0.92 -2.25
C VAL A 128 -9.62 0.85 -3.29
N ARG A 129 -9.91 1.99 -3.91
CA ARG A 129 -10.94 2.10 -4.95
C ARG A 129 -10.30 2.22 -6.33
N GLY A 130 -10.63 1.28 -7.21
CA GLY A 130 -10.36 1.33 -8.64
C GLY A 130 -11.64 1.64 -9.42
N SER A 131 -11.60 2.60 -10.34
CA SER A 131 -12.75 2.96 -11.18
C SER A 131 -12.42 3.26 -12.65
N ILE A 132 -13.43 3.09 -13.51
CA ILE A 132 -13.50 3.59 -14.89
C ILE A 132 -14.76 4.46 -14.96
N GLY A 133 -14.58 5.78 -15.02
CA GLY A 133 -15.70 6.72 -14.91
C GLY A 133 -16.47 6.54 -13.60
N PRO A 134 -17.82 6.46 -13.61
CA PRO A 134 -18.62 6.32 -12.40
C PRO A 134 -18.60 4.89 -11.83
N PHE A 135 -18.21 3.89 -12.63
CA PHE A 135 -18.21 2.50 -12.23
C PHE A 135 -16.88 2.14 -11.57
N GLY A 136 -16.93 1.54 -10.40
CA GLY A 136 -15.72 1.13 -9.68
C GLY A 136 -16.02 0.16 -8.56
N ARG A 137 -14.95 -0.41 -8.03
CA ARG A 137 -14.97 -1.31 -6.88
C ARG A 137 -14.04 -0.77 -5.81
N THR A 138 -14.44 -0.94 -4.56
CA THR A 138 -13.62 -0.62 -3.40
C THR A 138 -13.29 -1.92 -2.69
N GLN A 139 -12.02 -2.13 -2.40
CA GLN A 139 -11.54 -3.22 -1.56
C GLN A 139 -10.97 -2.64 -0.26
N THR A 140 -11.03 -3.42 0.81
CA THR A 140 -10.42 -3.04 2.09
C THR A 140 -9.17 -3.87 2.30
N TRP A 141 -8.02 -3.20 2.36
CA TRP A 141 -6.74 -3.84 2.65
C TRP A 141 -6.39 -3.68 4.12
N ILE A 142 -5.72 -4.68 4.68
CA ILE A 142 -5.33 -4.73 6.09
C ILE A 142 -3.86 -4.37 6.22
N ARG A 143 -3.52 -3.44 7.13
CA ARG A 143 -2.12 -3.14 7.42
C ARG A 143 -1.48 -4.31 8.15
N ILE A 144 -0.26 -4.67 7.77
CA ILE A 144 0.48 -5.78 8.38
C ILE A 144 1.85 -5.40 8.95
N GLN A 145 2.13 -4.10 9.05
CA GLN A 145 3.28 -3.55 9.79
C GLN A 145 2.81 -2.84 11.05
#